data_AF-A0A524JLL9-F1
#
_entry.id   AF-A0A524JLL9-F1
#
_cell.length_a   1.000
_cell.length_b   1.000
_cell.length_c   1.000
_cell.angle_alpha   90.00
_cell.angle_beta   90.00
_cell.angle_gamma   90.00
#
_symmetry.space_group_name_H-M   'P 1'
#
loop_
_entity.id
_entity.type
_entity.pdbx_description
1 polymer ?
#
loop_
_entity_poly.entity_id
_entity_poly.type
_entity_poly.pdbx_seq_one_letter_code
_entity_poly.pdbx_strand_id
1 'polypeptide(L)'
;MEVQVKEKSMQDISEGLPDEVREELDLFERQVKDYQNGMTGEIKFQKIRLQLGIYAQRQAGVQMHRIKIPFGGLNAAQLRRLADCSDKYASNFLHLTTRQDVQLYYINLEDEPNMMR
;
A
#
# COMPACT_ATOMS: atom_id res chain seq x y z
N MET A 1 -15.61 16.28 22.01
CA MET A 1 -14.42 15.58 22.51
C MET A 1 -13.48 15.42 21.33
N GLU A 2 -12.48 16.28 21.21
CA GLU A 2 -11.43 16.11 20.20
C GLU A 2 -10.66 14.84 20.54
N VAL A 3 -10.74 13.84 19.66
CA VAL A 3 -9.87 12.68 19.72
C VAL A 3 -8.53 13.13 19.18
N GLN A 4 -7.61 13.47 20.08
CA GLN A 4 -6.21 13.70 19.73
C GLN A 4 -5.61 12.38 19.24
N VAL A 5 -5.56 12.21 17.91
CA VAL A 5 -4.85 11.09 17.28
C VAL A 5 -3.36 11.42 17.39
N LYS A 6 -2.63 10.70 18.25
CA LYS A 6 -1.17 10.82 18.31
C LYS A 6 -0.59 10.44 16.93
N GLU A 7 0.05 11.39 16.25
CA GLU A 7 0.92 11.11 15.11
C GLU A 7 2.06 10.20 15.59
N LYS A 8 2.01 8.93 15.17
CA LYS A 8 3.11 7.99 15.34
C LYS A 8 4.15 8.26 14.25
N SER A 9 5.42 8.33 14.62
CA SER A 9 6.52 8.47 13.67
C SER A 9 6.61 7.24 12.75
N MET A 10 7.29 7.34 11.61
CA MET A 10 7.50 6.18 10.72
C MET A 10 8.30 5.04 11.40
N GLN A 11 9.06 5.35 12.46
CA GLN A 11 9.72 4.34 13.31
C GLN A 11 8.72 3.61 14.21
N ASP A 12 7.71 4.30 14.75
CA ASP A 12 6.70 3.71 15.65
C ASP A 12 5.72 2.75 14.95
N ILE A 13 5.64 2.83 13.61
CA ILE A 13 4.77 1.98 12.79
C ILE A 13 5.46 0.65 12.45
N SER A 14 6.78 0.67 12.27
CA SER A 14 7.56 -0.52 11.88
C SER A 14 7.89 -1.44 13.06
N GLU A 15 7.88 -0.94 14.31
CA GLU A 15 8.18 -1.73 15.52
C GLU A 15 7.14 -2.81 15.85
N GLY A 16 5.93 -2.73 15.28
CA GLY A 16 4.85 -3.71 15.50
C GLY A 16 4.70 -4.80 14.45
N LEU A 17 5.49 -4.75 13.36
CA LEU A 17 5.41 -5.73 12.27
C LEU A 17 6.26 -6.98 12.61
N PRO A 18 5.77 -8.20 12.28
CA PRO A 18 6.62 -9.39 12.29
C PRO A 18 7.85 -9.18 11.40
N ASP A 19 8.99 -9.77 11.79
CA ASP A 19 10.25 -9.61 11.06
C ASP A 19 10.13 -10.08 9.61
N GLU A 20 9.36 -11.15 9.36
CA GLU A 20 9.12 -11.67 8.01
C GLU A 20 8.40 -10.66 7.11
N VAL A 21 7.46 -9.89 7.67
CA VAL A 21 6.74 -8.84 6.94
C VAL A 21 7.68 -7.68 6.62
N ARG A 22 8.56 -7.32 7.56
CA ARG A 22 9.56 -6.26 7.33
C ARG A 22 10.53 -6.66 6.22
N GLU A 23 11.03 -7.90 6.24
CA GLU A 23 11.91 -8.43 5.21
C GLU A 23 11.23 -8.48 3.83
N GLU A 24 9.95 -8.84 3.76
CA GLU A 24 9.16 -8.84 2.52
C GLU A 24 9.01 -7.41 1.95
N LEU A 25 8.71 -6.43 2.81
CA LEU A 25 8.61 -5.02 2.41
C LEU A 25 9.95 -4.46 1.92
N ASP A 26 11.05 -4.79 2.59
CA ASP A 26 12.40 -4.36 2.19
C ASP A 26 12.86 -5.06 0.89
N LEU A 27 12.42 -6.30 0.65
CA LEU A 27 12.60 -6.98 -0.63
C LEU A 27 11.82 -6.27 -1.74
N PHE A 28 10.54 -5.96 -1.50
CA PHE A 28 9.71 -5.28 -2.48
C PHE A 28 10.24 -3.89 -2.81
N GLU A 29 10.72 -3.12 -1.83
CA GLU A 29 11.35 -1.82 -2.05
C GLU A 29 12.58 -1.92 -2.97
N ARG A 30 13.42 -2.95 -2.79
CA ARG A 30 14.54 -3.21 -3.70
C ARG A 30 14.06 -3.56 -5.11
N GLN A 31 13.03 -4.39 -5.24
CA GLN A 31 12.46 -4.76 -6.53
C GLN A 31 11.87 -3.57 -7.29
N VAL A 32 11.24 -2.63 -6.57
CA VAL A 32 10.79 -1.34 -7.13
C VAL A 32 11.97 -0.55 -7.67
N LYS A 33 13.05 -0.40 -6.89
CA LYS A 33 14.28 0.30 -7.33
C LYS A 33 14.91 -0.37 -8.54
N ASP A 34 15.02 -1.69 -8.55
CA ASP A 34 15.56 -2.47 -9.68
C ASP A 34 14.71 -2.26 -10.95
N TYR A 35 13.38 -2.23 -10.82
CA TYR A 35 12.49 -1.95 -11.93
C TYR A 35 12.66 -0.52 -12.46
N GLN A 36 12.70 0.48 -11.57
CA GLN A 36 12.93 1.89 -11.95
C GLN A 36 14.29 2.10 -12.64
N ASN A 37 15.31 1.34 -12.23
CA ASN A 37 16.64 1.36 -12.85
C ASN A 37 16.75 0.51 -14.13
N GLY A 38 15.66 -0.11 -14.58
CA GLY A 38 15.63 -0.94 -15.79
C GLY A 38 16.29 -2.33 -15.64
N MET A 39 16.66 -2.73 -14.42
CA MET A 39 17.24 -4.04 -14.12
C MET A 39 16.19 -5.16 -14.13
N THR A 40 14.92 -4.82 -13.95
CA THR A 40 13.79 -5.75 -14.02
C THR A 40 12.84 -5.36 -15.15
N GLY A 41 12.58 -6.27 -16.10
CA GLY A 41 11.62 -6.04 -17.17
C GLY A 41 10.15 -6.07 -16.70
N GLU A 42 9.28 -5.38 -17.43
CA GLU A 42 7.86 -5.18 -17.09
C GLU A 42 7.12 -6.48 -16.75
N ILE A 43 7.26 -7.54 -17.56
CA ILE A 43 6.56 -8.81 -17.34
C ILE A 43 6.95 -9.45 -15.99
N LYS A 44 8.23 -9.36 -15.62
CA LYS A 44 8.72 -9.90 -14.35
C LYS A 44 8.23 -9.05 -13.19
N PHE A 45 8.32 -7.72 -13.30
CA PHE A 45 7.84 -6.82 -12.26
C PHE A 45 6.33 -6.89 -12.05
N GLN A 46 5.56 -7.02 -13.14
CA GLN A 46 4.11 -7.20 -13.09
C GLN A 46 3.73 -8.41 -12.24
N LYS A 47 4.42 -9.55 -12.39
CA LYS A 47 4.15 -10.74 -11.58
C LYS A 47 4.41 -10.51 -10.10
N ILE A 48 5.49 -9.81 -9.77
CA ILE A 48 5.86 -9.46 -8.39
C ILE A 48 4.76 -8.62 -7.74
N ARG A 49 4.44 -7.45 -8.32
CA ARG A 49 3.50 -6.51 -7.70
C ARG A 49 2.06 -7.06 -7.65
N LEU A 50 1.66 -7.90 -8.62
CA LEU A 50 0.34 -8.53 -8.63
C LEU A 50 0.12 -9.49 -7.45
N GLN A 51 1.18 -10.16 -6.97
CA GLN A 51 1.08 -11.03 -5.79
C GLN A 51 0.78 -10.23 -4.52
N LEU A 52 1.17 -8.96 -4.49
CA LEU A 52 0.93 -8.02 -3.40
C LEU A 52 -0.37 -7.22 -3.55
N GLY A 53 -1.18 -7.51 -4.57
CA GLY A 53 -2.42 -6.77 -4.84
C GLY A 53 -2.22 -5.41 -5.49
N ILE A 54 -1.04 -5.15 -6.07
CA ILE A 54 -0.68 -3.90 -6.74
C ILE A 54 -0.81 -4.07 -8.25
N TYR A 55 -1.56 -3.16 -8.88
CA TYR A 55 -1.88 -3.16 -10.31
C TYR A 55 -1.39 -1.88 -10.96
N ALA A 56 -0.68 -1.99 -12.09
CA ALA A 56 -0.45 -0.82 -12.94
C ALA A 56 -1.78 -0.23 -13.43
N GLN A 57 -1.85 1.09 -13.40
CA GLN A 57 -2.91 1.83 -14.06
C GLN A 57 -2.54 2.17 -15.50
N ARG A 58 -3.50 2.69 -16.27
CA ARG A 58 -3.25 3.23 -17.61
C ARG A 58 -2.37 4.47 -17.57
N GLN A 59 -2.47 5.24 -16.49
CA GLN A 59 -1.66 6.41 -16.20
C GLN A 59 -0.24 5.95 -15.82
N ALA A 60 0.76 6.54 -16.45
CA ALA A 60 2.15 6.18 -16.22
C ALA A 60 2.59 6.50 -14.78
N GLY A 61 3.43 5.64 -14.20
CA GLY A 61 4.04 5.85 -12.88
C GLY A 61 3.16 5.53 -11.68
N VAL A 62 1.84 5.40 -11.87
CA VAL A 62 0.89 5.19 -10.76
C VAL A 62 0.25 3.82 -10.74
N GLN A 63 -0.10 3.38 -9.54
CA GLN A 63 -0.63 2.05 -9.26
C GLN A 63 -1.99 2.13 -8.57
N MET A 64 -2.73 1.02 -8.64
CA MET A 64 -3.89 0.74 -7.81
C MET A 64 -3.50 -0.37 -6.84
N HIS A 65 -3.70 -0.15 -5.55
CA HIS A 65 -3.46 -1.14 -4.52
C HIS A 65 -4.80 -1.66 -3.98
N ARG A 66 -5.03 -2.97 -4.10
CA ARG A 66 -6.19 -3.64 -3.50
C ARG A 66 -5.81 -4.25 -2.16
N ILE A 67 -6.26 -3.62 -1.09
CA ILE A 67 -6.06 -4.08 0.29
C ILE A 67 -7.15 -5.10 0.61
N LYS A 68 -6.72 -6.34 0.90
CA LYS A 68 -7.62 -7.45 1.21
C LYS A 68 -8.17 -7.31 2.63
N ILE A 69 -9.50 -7.35 2.76
CA ILE A 69 -10.20 -7.30 4.05
C ILE A 69 -10.92 -8.63 4.25
N PRO A 70 -10.38 -9.56 5.07
CA PRO A 70 -11.02 -10.85 5.31
C PRO A 70 -12.47 -10.68 5.78
N PHE A 71 -13.41 -11.24 5.03
CA PHE A 71 -14.86 -11.18 5.28
C PHE A 71 -15.44 -9.75 5.35
N GLY A 72 -14.72 -8.74 4.85
CA GLY A 72 -15.13 -7.34 4.97
C GLY A 72 -15.09 -6.77 6.40
N GLY A 73 -14.46 -7.48 7.35
CA GLY A 73 -14.40 -7.08 8.75
C GLY A 73 -13.38 -5.97 8.99
N LEU A 74 -13.86 -4.78 9.37
CA LEU A 74 -13.04 -3.64 9.80
C LEU A 74 -13.61 -3.02 11.08
N ASN A 75 -12.72 -2.60 11.98
CA ASN A 75 -13.08 -1.69 13.06
C ASN A 75 -12.85 -0.21 12.65
N ALA A 76 -13.36 0.72 13.47
CA ALA A 76 -13.27 2.15 13.17
C ALA A 76 -11.82 2.68 13.08
N ALA A 77 -10.89 2.10 13.84
CA ALA A 77 -9.48 2.50 13.79
C ALA A 77 -8.81 2.05 12.49
N GLN A 78 -9.10 0.84 12.02
CA GLN A 78 -8.60 0.34 10.73
C GLN A 78 -9.17 1.13 9.55
N LEU A 79 -10.46 1.47 9.59
CA LEU A 79 -11.06 2.32 8.55
C LEU A 79 -10.43 3.72 8.53
N ARG A 80 -10.15 4.31 9.70
CA ARG A 80 -9.43 5.59 9.78
C ARG A 80 -8.02 5.47 9.20
N ARG A 81 -7.30 4.39 9.51
CA ARG A 81 -5.97 4.15 8.93
C ARG A 81 -6.00 4.07 7.40
N LEU A 82 -7.02 3.41 6.83
CA LEU A 82 -7.21 3.38 5.37
C LEU A 82 -7.43 4.80 4.80
N ALA A 83 -8.22 5.63 5.47
CA ALA A 83 -8.43 7.02 5.07
C ALA A 83 -7.12 7.82 5.14
N ASP A 84 -6.36 7.72 6.23
CA ASP A 84 -5.06 8.38 6.39
C ASP A 84 -4.08 7.97 5.28
N CYS A 85 -4.06 6.69 4.89
CA CYS A 85 -3.25 6.21 3.76
C CYS A 85 -3.72 6.80 2.42
N SER A 86 -5.03 6.92 2.21
CA SER A 86 -5.57 7.51 0.98
C SER A 86 -5.24 9.00 0.87
N ASP A 87 -5.34 9.71 1.98
CA ASP A 87 -5.05 11.15 2.06
C ASP A 87 -3.56 11.44 1.85
N LYS A 88 -2.68 10.55 2.32
CA LYS A 88 -1.22 10.72 2.22
C LYS A 88 -0.65 10.28 0.87
N TYR A 89 -1.12 9.17 0.31
CA TYR A 89 -0.44 8.50 -0.81
C TYR A 89 -1.31 8.33 -2.06
N ALA A 90 -2.63 8.57 -1.98
CA ALA A 90 -3.56 8.19 -3.03
C ALA A 90 -4.45 9.38 -3.47
N SER A 91 -5.74 9.14 -3.65
CA SER A 91 -6.68 10.06 -4.31
C SER A 91 -7.76 10.62 -3.40
N ASN A 92 -7.55 10.62 -2.08
CA ASN A 92 -8.47 11.16 -1.07
C ASN A 92 -9.87 10.51 -1.10
N PHE A 93 -9.99 9.30 -1.65
CA PHE A 93 -11.20 8.49 -1.56
C PHE A 93 -10.83 7.01 -1.41
N LEU A 94 -11.78 6.23 -0.87
CA LEU A 94 -11.68 4.77 -0.79
C LEU A 94 -12.70 4.16 -1.73
N HIS A 95 -12.27 3.24 -2.59
CA HIS A 95 -13.21 2.45 -3.38
C HIS A 95 -13.47 1.12 -2.71
N LEU A 96 -14.68 0.97 -2.15
CA LEU A 96 -15.18 -0.29 -1.62
C LEU A 96 -15.62 -1.20 -2.76
N THR A 97 -15.04 -2.39 -2.82
CA THR A 97 -15.32 -3.34 -3.89
C THR A 97 -16.51 -4.22 -3.57
N THR A 98 -17.10 -4.84 -4.60
CA THR A 98 -18.13 -5.89 -4.42
C THR A 98 -17.62 -7.14 -3.71
N ARG A 99 -16.29 -7.27 -3.54
CA ARG A 99 -15.64 -8.34 -2.77
C ARG A 99 -15.35 -7.94 -1.33
N GLN A 100 -15.85 -6.77 -0.89
CA GLN A 100 -15.66 -6.21 0.45
C GLN A 100 -14.21 -5.83 0.79
N ASP A 101 -13.33 -5.79 -0.22
CA ASP A 101 -11.98 -5.22 -0.14
C ASP A 101 -12.01 -3.70 -0.40
N VAL A 102 -10.87 -3.04 -0.15
CA VAL A 102 -10.67 -1.60 -0.43
C VAL A 102 -9.62 -1.41 -1.53
N GLN A 103 -9.87 -0.50 -2.46
CA GLN A 103 -8.90 -0.08 -3.47
C GLN A 103 -8.49 1.38 -3.26
N LEU A 104 -7.19 1.61 -3.32
CA LEU A 104 -6.55 2.92 -3.38
C LEU A 104 -6.04 3.15 -4.80
N TYR A 105 -6.24 4.35 -5.33
CA TYR A 105 -5.80 4.72 -6.68
C TYR A 105 -4.81 5.87 -6.65
N TYR A 106 -3.96 5.89 -7.66
CA TYR A 106 -3.01 6.95 -8.00
C TYR A 106 -1.80 7.00 -7.06
N ILE A 107 -1.43 5.86 -6.50
CA ILE A 107 -0.23 5.72 -5.66
C ILE A 107 0.99 5.73 -6.58
N ASN A 108 1.97 6.62 -6.34
CA ASN A 108 3.23 6.57 -7.07
C ASN A 108 3.95 5.28 -6.76
N LEU A 109 4.57 4.67 -7.78
CA LEU A 109 5.26 3.40 -7.59
C LEU A 109 6.35 3.44 -6.51
N GLU A 110 7.03 4.57 -6.35
CA GLU A 110 8.06 4.78 -5.33
C GLU A 110 7.51 4.84 -3.89
N ASP A 111 6.24 5.23 -3.74
CA ASP A 111 5.57 5.37 -2.45
C ASP A 111 4.93 4.05 -1.98
N GLU A 112 4.70 3.09 -2.88
CA GLU A 112 4.05 1.79 -2.56
C GLU A 112 4.67 1.08 -1.34
N PRO A 113 6.00 0.89 -1.23
CA PRO A 113 6.60 0.26 -0.06
C PRO A 113 6.33 1.01 1.26
N ASN A 114 6.27 2.35 1.21
CA ASN A 114 5.97 3.18 2.38
C ASN A 114 4.48 3.24 2.73
N MET A 115 3.61 3.06 1.74
CA MET A 115 2.16 2.96 1.95
C MET A 115 1.79 1.65 2.66
N MET A 116 2.53 0.57 2.38
CA MET A 116 2.34 -0.75 3.00
C MET A 116 2.86 -0.87 4.45
N ARG A 117 3.60 0.13 4.96
CA ARG A 117 4.13 0.18 6.34
C ARG A 117 3.11 0.80 7.30
#